data_AF-A0A848U977-F1
#
_entry.id   AF-A0A848U977-F1
#
_cell.length_a   1.000
_cell.length_b   1.000
_cell.length_c   1.000
_cell.angle_alpha   90.00
_cell.angle_beta   90.00
_cell.angle_gamma   90.00
#
_symmetry.space_group_name_H-M   'P 1'
#
loop_
_entity.id
_entity.type
_entity.pdbx_description
1 polymer ?
#
loop_
_entity_poly.entity_id
_entity_poly.type
_entity_poly.pdbx_seq_one_letter_code
_entity_poly.pdbx_strand_id
1 'polypeptide(L)' 'MNAPRLAGVDDWYLVRQVNNFRRGIRGAHPQDAYGPQMRSMAAVVSDERSLDDLAYYINTLR' A
#
# COMPACT_ATOMS: atom_id res chain seq x y z
N MET A 1 0.27 -6.36 -14.66
CA MET A 1 1.64 -6.88 -14.48
C MET A 1 2.57 -5.69 -14.38
N ASN A 2 3.55 -5.67 -13.46
CA ASN A 2 4.41 -4.53 -13.03
C ASN A 2 4.13 -3.99 -11.62
N ALA A 3 3.77 -4.86 -10.66
CA ALA A 3 3.70 -4.45 -9.25
C ALA A 3 5.11 -4.38 -8.64
N PRO A 4 5.38 -3.39 -7.76
CA PRO A 4 6.64 -3.35 -7.04
C PRO A 4 6.77 -4.55 -6.10
N ARG A 5 8.00 -5.00 -5.88
CA ARG A 5 8.29 -6.00 -4.84
C ARG A 5 7.98 -5.40 -3.46
N LEU A 6 7.21 -6.12 -2.66
CA LEU A 6 6.85 -5.71 -1.29
C LEU A 6 7.68 -6.45 -0.23
N ALA A 7 8.11 -7.68 -0.50
CA ALA A 7 8.96 -8.44 0.41
C ALA A 7 10.29 -7.71 0.66
N GLY A 8 10.70 -7.63 1.92
CA GLY A 8 11.91 -6.92 2.36
C GLY A 8 11.79 -5.40 2.44
N VAL A 9 10.59 -4.84 2.27
CA VAL A 9 10.30 -3.44 2.61
C VAL A 9 9.90 -3.36 4.08
N ASP A 10 10.32 -2.31 4.78
CA ASP A 10 9.98 -2.13 6.20
C ASP A 10 8.48 -1.94 6.44
N ASP A 11 7.97 -2.52 7.52
CA ASP A 11 6.55 -2.50 7.90
C ASP A 11 6.01 -1.08 8.01
N TRP A 12 6.73 -0.21 8.73
CA TRP A 12 6.33 1.19 8.92
C TRP A 12 6.15 1.92 7.57
N TYR A 13 6.95 1.55 6.57
CA TYR A 13 6.85 2.15 5.24
C TYR A 13 5.64 1.61 4.50
N LEU A 14 5.38 0.31 4.53
CA LEU A 14 4.19 -0.29 3.92
C LEU A 14 2.90 0.33 4.50
N VAL A 15 2.79 0.41 5.82
CA VAL A 15 1.67 1.05 6.53
C VAL A 15 1.51 2.51 6.09
N ARG A 16 2.61 3.27 6.05
CA ARG A 16 2.59 4.67 5.59
C ARG A 16 2.12 4.79 4.14
N GLN A 17 2.60 3.93 3.24
CA GLN A 17 2.25 4.01 1.82
C GLN A 17 0.77 3.70 1.58
N VAL A 18 0.22 2.67 2.23
CA VAL A 18 -1.20 2.36 2.14
C VAL A 18 -2.04 3.56 2.62
N ASN A 19 -1.69 4.14 3.77
CA ASN A 19 -2.36 5.35 4.27
C ASN A 19 -2.24 6.55 3.31
N ASN A 20 -1.08 6.74 2.67
CA ASN A 20 -0.91 7.79 1.67
C ASN A 20 -1.80 7.58 0.44
N PHE A 21 -1.98 6.34 -0.02
CA PHE A 21 -2.91 6.02 -1.10
C PHE A 21 -4.36 6.25 -0.69
N ARG A 22 -4.76 5.84 0.53
CA ARG A 22 -6.11 6.09 1.08
C ARG A 22 -6.44 7.59 1.14
N ARG A 23 -5.47 8.41 1.53
CA ARG A 23 -5.60 9.87 1.64
C ARG A 23 -5.39 10.62 0.32
N GLY A 24 -5.08 9.92 -0.77
CA GLY A 24 -4.77 10.54 -2.06
C GLY A 24 -3.46 11.33 -2.10
N ILE A 25 -2.62 11.25 -1.07
CA ILE A 25 -1.26 11.83 -1.09
C ILE A 25 -0.41 11.12 -2.16
N ARG A 26 -0.63 9.83 -2.35
CA ARG A 26 -0.05 9.02 -3.42
C ARG A 26 -1.16 8.48 -4.34
N GLY A 27 -0.88 8.34 -5.63
CA GLY A 27 -1.80 7.77 -6.60
C GLY A 27 -2.92 8.69 -7.09
N ALA A 28 -2.88 9.99 -6.77
CA ALA A 28 -3.86 10.98 -7.22
C ALA A 28 -3.37 11.86 -8.39
N HIS A 29 -2.11 11.73 -8.80
CA HIS A 29 -1.56 12.54 -9.87
C HIS A 29 -2.14 12.11 -11.23
N PRO A 30 -2.59 13.03 -12.11
CA PRO A 30 -3.23 12.66 -13.38
C PRO A 30 -2.36 11.84 -14.33
N GLN A 31 -1.03 11.95 -14.22
CA GLN A 31 -0.07 11.19 -15.02
C GLN A 31 0.34 9.85 -14.37
N ASP A 32 -0.16 9.54 -13.16
CA ASP A 32 0.08 8.26 -12.51
C ASP A 32 -0.94 7.23 -13.03
N ALA A 33 -0.57 6.50 -14.08
CA ALA A 33 -1.43 5.52 -14.74
C ALA A 33 -1.92 4.39 -13.80
N TYR A 34 -1.15 4.06 -12.75
CA TYR A 34 -1.49 3.00 -11.80
C TYR A 34 -1.98 3.53 -10.46
N GLY A 35 -1.87 4.84 -10.23
CA GLY A 35 -2.30 5.54 -9.03
C GLY A 35 -3.74 5.24 -8.64
N PRO A 36 -4.72 5.42 -9.55
CA PRO A 36 -6.13 5.13 -9.27
C PRO A 36 -6.35 3.68 -8.81
N GLN A 37 -5.70 2.71 -9.46
CA GLN A 37 -5.78 1.30 -9.09
C GLN A 37 -5.25 1.08 -7.66
N MET A 38 -4.09 1.63 -7.33
CA MET A 38 -3.50 1.51 -6.00
C MET A 38 -4.34 2.20 -4.92
N ARG A 39 -4.96 3.35 -5.20
CA ARG A 39 -5.90 3.99 -4.26
C ARG A 39 -7.12 3.12 -4.00
N SER A 40 -7.72 2.55 -5.04
CA SER A 40 -8.87 1.64 -4.90
C SER A 40 -8.52 0.43 -4.05
N MET A 41 -7.35 -0.18 -4.27
CA MET A 41 -6.90 -1.33 -3.45
C MET A 41 -6.59 -0.93 -2.01
N ALA A 42 -5.96 0.23 -1.79
CA ALA A 42 -5.66 0.72 -0.45
C ALA A 42 -6.94 1.07 0.34
N ALA A 43 -8.00 1.49 -0.34
CA ALA A 43 -9.30 1.77 0.30
C ALA A 43 -10.01 0.50 0.80
N VAL A 44 -9.73 -0.68 0.22
CA VAL A 44 -10.27 -1.97 0.67
C VAL A 44 -9.68 -2.38 2.04
N VAL A 45 -8.42 -2.01 2.31
CA VAL A 45 -7.79 -2.22 3.62
C VAL A 45 -8.30 -1.14 4.57
N SER A 46 -9.50 -1.35 5.12
CA SER A 46 -10.24 -0.33 5.85
C SER A 46 -9.83 -0.18 7.32
N ASP A 47 -9.26 -1.22 7.91
CA ASP A 47 -8.96 -1.35 9.33
C ASP A 47 -7.44 -1.29 9.59
N GLU A 48 -7.02 -0.49 10.57
CA GLU A 48 -5.61 -0.27 10.90
C GLU A 48 -4.91 -1.54 11.37
N ARG A 49 -5.62 -2.38 12.15
CA ARG A 49 -5.06 -3.66 12.61
C ARG A 49 -4.83 -4.62 11.45
N SER A 50 -5.76 -4.68 10.50
CA SER A 50 -5.62 -5.46 9.28
C SER A 50 -4.45 -4.98 8.41
N LEU A 51 -4.16 -3.68 8.40
CA LEU A 51 -2.99 -3.12 7.71
C LEU A 51 -1.68 -3.52 8.40
N ASP A 52 -1.63 -3.46 9.72
CA ASP A 52 -0.45 -3.88 10.49
C ASP A 52 -0.19 -5.38 10.32
N ASP A 53 -1.24 -6.21 10.39
CA ASP A 53 -1.15 -7.67 10.16
C ASP A 53 -0.67 -7.99 8.74
N LEU A 54 -1.13 -7.24 7.74
CA LEU A 54 -0.69 -7.38 6.35
C LEU A 54 0.79 -7.00 6.19
N ALA A 55 1.22 -5.90 6.80
CA ALA A 55 2.61 -5.46 6.77
C ALA A 55 3.52 -6.53 7.41
N TYR A 56 3.13 -7.02 8.58
CA TYR A 56 3.81 -8.13 9.26
C TYR A 56 3.90 -9.37 8.37
N TYR A 57 2.80 -9.81 7.78
CA TYR A 57 2.78 -10.98 6.90
C TYR A 57 3.73 -10.81 5.70
N ILE A 58 3.69 -9.67 5.01
CA ILE A 58 4.60 -9.39 3.88
C ILE A 58 6.06 -9.48 4.32
N ASN A 59 6.35 -9.06 5.54
CA ASN A 59 7.69 -9.09 6.11
C ASN A 59 8.17 -10.51 6.45
N THR A 60 7.26 -11.47 6.62
CA THR A 60 7.60 -12.90 6.75
C THR A 60 7.95 -13.57 5.42
N LEU A 61 7.61 -12.97 4.28
CA LEU A 61 7.86 -13.52 2.93
C LEU A 61 9.29 -13.28 2.42
N ARG A 62 10.24 -13.05 3.34
CA ARG A 62 11.64 -12.73 3.02
C ARG A 62 12.38 -13.92 2.41
#